data_AF-A0A8S3JD13-F1
#
_entry.id   AF-A0A8S3JD13-F1
#
_cell.length_a   1.000
_cell.length_b   1.000
_cell.length_c   1.000
_cell.angle_alpha   90.00
_cell.angle_beta   90.00
_cell.angle_gamma   90.00
#
_symmetry.space_group_name_H-M   'P 1'
#
loop_
_entity.id
_entity.type
_entity.pdbx_description
1 polymer ?
#
loop_
_entity_poly.entity_id
_entity_poly.type
_entity_poly.pdbx_seq_one_letter_code
_entity_poly.pdbx_strand_id
1 'polypeptide(L)'
;IHIDIPRMSPLMAIFQQVVVQELFERILFIWAIRHPASGYVQGINDLLLPFFAVFLAEFINNDVDIEHFNIDSLSESNRRIIEADSYWATSYLLEGIQDNYTFAQPGIQYKVRTLEELIKRIDGL
;
A
#
# COMPACT_ATOMS: atom_id res chain seq x y z
N ILE A 1 -3.68 8.32 -8.45
CA ILE A 1 -3.35 8.64 -7.04
C ILE A 1 -4.49 9.42 -6.38
N HIS A 2 -4.64 10.72 -6.63
CA HIS A 2 -5.70 11.54 -5.98
C HIS A 2 -7.13 11.02 -6.16
N ILE A 3 -7.43 10.38 -7.30
CA ILE A 3 -8.73 9.75 -7.55
C ILE A 3 -8.91 8.43 -6.77
N ASP A 4 -7.82 7.72 -6.48
CA ASP A 4 -7.86 6.36 -5.92
C ASP A 4 -7.83 6.36 -4.40
N ILE A 5 -7.03 7.25 -3.80
CA ILE A 5 -6.85 7.30 -2.34
C ILE A 5 -8.18 7.48 -1.59
N PRO A 6 -9.08 8.41 -1.96
CA PRO A 6 -10.37 8.55 -1.27
C PRO A 6 -11.29 7.34 -1.42
N ARG A 7 -11.07 6.47 -2.42
CA ARG A 7 -11.89 5.28 -2.70
C ARG A 7 -11.34 4.00 -2.08
N MET A 8 -10.13 4.06 -1.52
CA MET A 8 -9.41 2.92 -0.99
C MET A 8 -9.90 2.55 0.41
N SER A 9 -10.18 1.26 0.62
CA SER A 9 -10.71 0.70 1.88
C SER A 9 -11.76 1.61 2.55
N PRO A 10 -12.89 1.88 1.87
CA PRO A 10 -13.85 2.90 2.29
C PRO A 10 -14.55 2.59 3.61
N LEU A 11 -14.50 1.33 4.06
CA LEU A 11 -15.11 0.91 5.31
C LEU A 11 -14.25 1.23 6.53
N MET A 12 -12.93 1.42 6.37
CA MET A 12 -12.03 1.71 7.48
C MET A 12 -11.92 3.23 7.68
N ALA A 13 -12.48 3.73 8.78
CA ALA A 13 -12.64 5.16 9.04
C ALA A 13 -11.29 5.93 9.06
N ILE A 14 -10.21 5.31 9.53
CA ILE A 14 -8.88 5.92 9.54
C ILE A 14 -8.40 6.36 8.15
N PHE A 15 -8.69 5.59 7.10
CA PHE A 15 -8.25 5.93 5.73
C PHE A 15 -9.11 7.03 5.09
N GLN A 16 -10.21 7.42 5.74
CA GLN A 16 -11.05 8.54 5.33
C GLN A 16 -10.59 9.88 5.94
N GLN A 17 -9.65 9.85 6.89
CA GLN A 17 -9.08 11.08 7.45
C GLN A 17 -8.18 11.77 6.41
N VAL A 18 -8.40 13.07 6.20
CA VAL A 18 -7.67 13.87 5.19
C VAL A 18 -6.16 13.76 5.36
N VAL A 19 -5.67 13.81 6.60
CA VAL A 19 -4.23 13.71 6.89
C VAL A 19 -3.65 12.37 6.46
N VAL A 20 -4.39 11.26 6.63
CA VAL A 20 -3.96 9.93 6.16
C VAL A 20 -3.96 9.88 4.63
N GLN A 21 -4.96 10.48 3.98
CA GLN A 21 -5.01 10.56 2.52
C GLN A 21 -3.83 11.35 1.96
N GLU A 22 -3.50 12.51 2.53
CA GLU A 22 -2.35 13.32 2.12
C GLU A 22 -1.02 12.59 2.31
N LEU A 23 -0.86 11.84 3.42
CA LEU A 23 0.29 10.98 3.66
C LEU A 23 0.43 9.92 2.57
N PHE A 24 -0.66 9.20 2.27
CA PHE A 24 -0.66 8.16 1.23
C PHE A 24 -0.43 8.72 -0.16
N GLU A 25 -1.04 9.84 -0.50
CA GLU A 25 -0.78 10.51 -1.77
C GLU A 25 0.70 10.88 -1.91
N ARG A 26 1.33 11.41 -0.85
CA ARG A 26 2.74 11.78 -0.86
C ARG A 26 3.66 10.56 -1.01
N ILE A 27 3.43 9.49 -0.26
CA ILE A 27 4.19 8.23 -0.37
C ILE A 27 4.11 7.69 -1.79
N LEU A 28 2.89 7.52 -2.32
CA LEU A 28 2.69 6.92 -3.64
C LEU A 28 3.18 7.82 -4.76
N PHE A 29 3.06 9.15 -4.62
CA PHE A 29 3.59 10.10 -5.57
C PHE A 29 5.12 10.03 -5.63
N ILE A 30 5.79 10.07 -4.47
CA ILE A 30 7.26 9.94 -4.39
C ILE A 30 7.72 8.60 -4.96
N TRP A 31 7.00 7.51 -4.66
CA TRP A 31 7.32 6.19 -5.20
C TRP A 31 7.20 6.18 -6.73
N ALA A 32 6.08 6.67 -7.28
CA ALA A 32 5.81 6.68 -8.71
C ALA A 32 6.85 7.48 -9.51
N ILE A 33 7.25 8.67 -9.04
CA ILE A 33 8.25 9.49 -9.75
C ILE A 33 9.66 8.85 -9.71
N ARG A 34 9.95 8.04 -8.69
CA ARG A 34 11.24 7.32 -8.56
C ARG A 34 11.27 6.01 -9.34
N HIS A 35 10.12 5.51 -9.80
CA HIS A 35 9.99 4.26 -10.55
C HIS A 35 9.31 4.49 -11.90
N PRO A 36 9.93 5.23 -12.84
CA PRO A 36 9.29 5.68 -14.08
C PRO A 36 8.87 4.54 -15.02
N ALA A 37 9.48 3.35 -14.90
CA ALA A 37 9.06 2.17 -15.67
C ALA A 37 7.68 1.63 -15.27
N SER A 38 7.23 1.95 -14.05
CA SER A 38 5.89 1.61 -13.54
C SER A 38 4.98 2.83 -13.47
N GLY A 39 5.48 3.95 -12.94
CA GLY A 39 4.62 5.05 -12.51
C GLY A 39 3.67 4.59 -11.39
N TYR A 40 2.51 5.24 -11.26
CA TYR A 40 1.46 4.73 -10.38
C TYR A 40 0.52 3.79 -11.14
N VAL A 41 0.28 2.61 -10.57
CA VAL A 41 -0.67 1.62 -11.05
C VAL A 41 -1.66 1.33 -9.94
N GLN A 42 -2.96 1.35 -10.26
CA GLN A 42 -4.02 1.01 -9.31
C GLN A 42 -3.77 -0.38 -8.71
N GLY A 43 -3.92 -0.50 -7.40
CA GLY A 43 -3.57 -1.69 -6.61
C GLY A 43 -2.27 -1.54 -5.83
N ILE A 44 -1.36 -0.64 -6.21
CA ILE A 44 -0.18 -0.31 -5.38
C ILE A 44 -0.62 0.37 -4.08
N ASN A 45 -1.66 1.21 -4.15
CA ASN A 45 -2.26 1.85 -2.99
C ASN A 45 -2.68 0.84 -1.92
N ASP A 46 -3.22 -0.32 -2.32
CA ASP A 46 -3.67 -1.36 -1.39
C ASP A 46 -2.51 -2.08 -0.67
N LEU A 47 -1.31 -2.07 -1.25
CA LEU A 47 -0.12 -2.64 -0.62
C LEU A 47 0.46 -1.76 0.50
N LEU A 48 0.08 -0.48 0.53
CA LEU A 48 0.55 0.47 1.55
C LEU A 48 -0.16 0.31 2.90
N LEU A 49 -1.44 -0.08 2.88
CA LEU A 49 -2.29 -0.20 4.08
C LEU A 49 -1.65 -1.05 5.19
N PRO A 50 -1.20 -2.30 4.95
CA PRO A 50 -0.71 -3.14 6.02
C PRO A 50 0.52 -2.55 6.70
N PHE A 51 1.44 -1.94 5.95
CA PHE A 51 2.62 -1.30 6.52
C PHE A 51 2.23 -0.08 7.36
N PHE A 52 1.37 0.79 6.84
CA PHE A 52 0.89 1.94 7.59
C PHE A 52 0.18 1.55 8.89
N ALA A 53 -0.71 0.55 8.83
CA ALA A 53 -1.46 0.09 10.00
C ALA A 53 -0.53 -0.51 11.07
N VAL A 54 0.45 -1.32 10.66
CA VAL A 54 1.44 -1.92 11.57
C VAL A 54 2.33 -0.85 12.20
N PHE A 55 2.86 0.10 11.42
CA PHE A 55 3.71 1.15 11.98
C PHE A 55 2.93 2.12 12.86
N LEU A 56 1.67 2.43 12.52
CA LEU A 56 0.80 3.20 13.39
C LEU A 56 0.55 2.51 14.74
N ALA A 57 0.40 1.18 14.74
CA ALA A 57 0.15 0.40 15.95
C ALA A 57 1.24 0.61 17.03
N GLU A 58 2.48 0.92 16.64
CA GLU A 58 3.57 1.20 17.58
C GLU A 58 3.43 2.53 18.33
N PHE A 59 2.60 3.46 17.81
CA PHE A 59 2.40 4.79 18.38
C PHE A 59 1.07 4.95 19.13
N ILE A 60 0.28 3.89 19.21
CA ILE A 60 -0.99 3.87 19.93
C ILE A 60 -0.96 2.85 21.06
N ASN A 61 -1.75 3.07 22.11
CA ASN A 61 -1.88 2.07 23.17
C ASN A 61 -2.66 0.85 22.65
N ASN A 62 -2.31 -0.35 23.12
CA ASN A 62 -2.93 -1.61 22.68
C ASN A 62 -4.45 -1.68 22.88
N ASP A 63 -5.00 -0.87 23.79
CA ASP A 63 -6.44 -0.81 24.07
C ASP A 63 -7.20 0.15 23.13
N VAL A 64 -6.51 0.82 22.22
CA VAL A 64 -7.08 1.80 21.27
C VAL A 64 -7.32 1.13 19.93
N ASP A 65 -8.55 1.27 19.43
CA ASP A 65 -8.91 0.81 18.09
C ASP A 65 -8.25 1.70 17.02
N ILE A 66 -7.44 1.08 16.16
CA ILE A 66 -6.77 1.72 15.02
C ILE A 66 -7.79 2.36 14.08
N GLU A 67 -8.91 1.70 13.83
CA GLU A 67 -9.86 2.14 12.80
C GLU A 67 -10.43 3.53 13.10
N HIS A 68 -10.62 3.83 14.39
CA HIS A 68 -11.19 5.07 14.87
C HIS A 68 -10.15 6.03 15.49
N PHE A 69 -8.86 5.69 15.40
CA PHE A 69 -7.79 6.51 15.96
C PHE A 69 -7.65 7.84 15.22
N ASN A 70 -7.62 8.95 15.96
CA ASN A 70 -7.42 10.28 15.38
C ASN A 70 -5.93 10.54 15.11
N ILE A 71 -5.53 10.56 13.83
CA ILE A 71 -4.11 10.71 13.45
C ILE A 71 -3.53 12.09 13.79
N ASP A 72 -4.38 13.12 13.90
CA ASP A 72 -3.96 14.47 14.28
C ASP A 72 -3.48 14.55 15.73
N SER A 73 -3.86 13.59 16.57
CA SER A 73 -3.40 13.51 17.96
C SER A 73 -1.92 13.14 18.11
N LEU A 74 -1.32 12.52 17.09
CA LEU A 74 0.12 12.25 17.08
C LEU A 74 0.93 13.54 16.87
N SER A 75 2.17 13.55 17.33
CA SER A 75 3.10 14.62 16.95
C SER A 75 3.40 14.55 15.46
N GLU A 76 3.75 15.69 14.85
CA GLU A 76 4.20 15.72 13.45
C GLU A 76 5.42 14.82 13.24
N SER A 77 6.33 14.76 14.22
CA SER A 77 7.50 13.88 14.18
C SER A 77 7.09 12.40 14.07
N ASN A 78 6.11 11.95 14.85
CA ASN A 78 5.65 10.56 14.81
C ASN A 78 4.96 10.25 13.47
N ARG A 79 4.12 11.17 12.96
CA ARG A 79 3.50 11.01 11.64
C ARG A 79 4.55 10.87 10.52
N ARG A 80 5.64 11.64 10.59
CA ARG A 80 6.74 11.56 9.62
C ARG A 80 7.52 10.25 9.71
N ILE A 81 7.70 9.69 10.91
CA ILE A 81 8.32 8.36 11.09
C ILE A 81 7.44 7.29 10.42
N ILE A 82 6.15 7.26 10.76
CA ILE A 82 5.18 6.31 10.16
C ILE A 82 5.19 6.43 8.63
N GLU A 83 5.18 7.65 8.10
CA GLU A 83 5.22 7.90 6.66
C GLU A 83 6.48 7.34 6.00
N ALA A 84 7.65 7.65 6.57
CA ALA A 84 8.93 7.23 6.03
C ALA A 84 9.11 5.71 6.08
N ASP A 85 8.74 5.08 7.19
CA ASP A 85 8.84 3.63 7.35
C ASP A 85 7.87 2.91 6.41
N SER A 86 6.64 3.43 6.28
CA SER A 86 5.66 2.93 5.31
C SER A 86 6.17 3.03 3.87
N TYR A 87 6.81 4.15 3.51
CA TYR A 87 7.43 4.33 2.20
C TYR A 87 8.53 3.30 1.94
N TRP A 88 9.48 3.14 2.87
CA TRP A 88 10.61 2.23 2.67
C TRP A 88 10.18 0.77 2.65
N ALA A 89 9.29 0.34 3.54
CA ALA A 89 8.78 -1.02 3.56
C ALA A 89 7.98 -1.36 2.30
N THR A 90 7.12 -0.45 1.86
CA THR A 90 6.36 -0.62 0.61
C THR A 90 7.29 -0.65 -0.60
N SER A 91 8.32 0.21 -0.62
CA SER A 91 9.33 0.23 -1.70
C SER A 91 10.07 -1.10 -1.77
N TYR A 92 10.53 -1.62 -0.62
CA TYR A 92 11.23 -2.89 -0.53
C TYR A 92 10.37 -4.07 -0.98
N LEU A 93 9.08 -4.09 -0.61
CA LEU A 93 8.14 -5.10 -1.12
C LEU A 93 8.02 -5.03 -2.65
N LEU A 94 7.84 -3.83 -3.20
CA LEU A 94 7.64 -3.62 -4.63
C LEU A 94 8.89 -3.97 -5.46
N GLU A 95 10.10 -3.85 -4.90
CA GLU A 95 11.33 -4.31 -5.53
C GLU A 95 11.30 -5.81 -5.88
N GLY A 96 10.64 -6.63 -5.07
CA GLY A 96 10.50 -8.07 -5.35
C GLY A 96 9.48 -8.42 -6.42
N ILE A 97 8.64 -7.46 -6.85
CA ILE A 97 7.52 -7.68 -7.77
C ILE A 97 7.38 -6.55 -8.81
N GLN A 98 8.49 -5.89 -9.19
CA GLN A 98 8.46 -4.72 -10.08
C GLN A 98 7.74 -5.01 -11.41
N ASP A 99 7.97 -6.19 -11.98
CA ASP A 99 7.39 -6.65 -13.24
C ASP A 99 5.86 -6.79 -13.22
N ASN A 100 5.25 -6.84 -12.04
CA ASN A 100 3.80 -6.77 -11.89
C ASN A 100 3.23 -5.39 -12.28
N TYR A 101 4.03 -4.33 -12.19
CA TYR A 101 3.57 -2.95 -12.31
C TYR A 101 4.22 -2.18 -13.47
N THR A 102 5.16 -2.79 -14.19
CA THR A 102 5.67 -2.24 -15.45
C THR A 102 4.62 -2.32 -16.58
N PHE A 103 4.88 -1.65 -17.71
CA PHE A 103 3.98 -1.67 -18.88
C PHE A 103 3.51 -3.08 -19.25
N ALA A 104 2.21 -3.22 -19.52
CA ALA A 104 1.52 -4.48 -19.79
C ALA A 104 1.52 -5.53 -18.66
N GLN A 105 2.09 -5.21 -17.48
CA GLN A 105 2.06 -6.04 -16.27
C GLN A 105 2.47 -7.52 -16.49
N PRO A 106 3.62 -7.78 -17.15
CA PRO A 106 4.04 -9.13 -17.52
C PRO A 106 4.16 -10.09 -16.32
N GLY A 107 4.56 -9.58 -15.14
CA GLY A 107 4.66 -10.38 -13.92
C GLY A 107 3.32 -10.95 -13.47
N ILE A 108 2.24 -10.18 -13.59
CA ILE A 108 0.89 -10.64 -13.26
C ILE A 108 0.46 -11.73 -14.25
N GLN A 109 0.66 -11.52 -15.55
CA GLN A 109 0.30 -12.50 -16.58
C GLN A 109 1.07 -13.83 -16.39
N TYR A 110 2.35 -13.76 -16.03
CA TYR A 110 3.16 -14.94 -15.71
C TYR A 110 2.63 -15.68 -14.48
N LYS A 111 2.32 -14.96 -13.39
CA LYS A 111 1.78 -15.54 -12.15
C LYS A 111 0.43 -16.23 -12.38
N VAL A 112 -0.47 -15.62 -13.17
CA VAL A 112 -1.77 -16.22 -13.53
C VAL A 112 -1.58 -17.51 -14.33
N ARG A 113 -0.71 -17.53 -15.33
CA ARG A 113 -0.41 -18.77 -16.10
C ARG A 113 0.20 -19.86 -15.22
N THR A 114 1.11 -19.49 -14.34
CA THR A 114 1.73 -20.44 -13.39
C THR A 114 0.68 -21.05 -12.47
N LEU A 115 -0.28 -20.24 -12.00
CA LEU A 115 -1.41 -20.71 -11.20
C LEU A 115 -2.32 -21.65 -12.00
N GLU A 116 -2.62 -21.33 -13.26
CA GLU A 116 -3.40 -22.20 -14.16
C GLU A 116 -2.74 -23.57 -14.34
N GLU A 117 -1.43 -23.60 -14.60
CA GLU A 117 -0.66 -24.85 -14.74
C GLU A 117 -0.64 -25.65 -13.43
N LEU A 118 -0.51 -24.97 -12.28
CA LEU A 118 -0.52 -25.62 -10.97
C LEU A 118 -1.85 -26.31 -10.71
N ILE A 119 -2.97 -25.62 -10.99
CA ILE A 119 -4.33 -26.18 -10.83
C ILE A 119 -4.50 -27.42 -11.71
N LYS A 120 -4.12 -27.35 -13.00
CA LYS A 120 -4.19 -28.51 -13.92
C LYS A 120 -3.42 -29.73 -13.39
N ARG A 121 -2.24 -29.50 -12.80
CA ARG A 121 -1.41 -30.57 -12.24
C ARG A 121 -2.00 -31.20 -10.98
N ILE A 122 -2.65 -30.42 -10.13
CA ILE A 122 -3.20 -30.89 -8.84
C ILE A 122 -4.58 -31.52 -9.04
N ASP A 123 -5.47 -30.85 -9.77
CA ASP A 123 -6.88 -31.25 -9.90
C ASP A 123 -7.15 -32.18 -11.11
N GLY A 124 -6.14 -32.47 -11.94
CA GLY A 124 -6.23 -33.46 -13.02
C GLY A 124 -7.16 -33.10 -14.18
N LEU A 125 -7.45 -31.80 -14.36
CA LEU A 125 -8.18 -31.25 -15.53
C LEU A 125 -7.24 -30.94 -16.70
#